data_AF-A0A3P6PSR4-F1
#
_entry.id   AF-A0A3P6PSR4-F1
#
_cell.length_a   1.000
_cell.length_b   1.000
_cell.length_c   1.000
_cell.angle_alpha   90.00
_cell.angle_beta   90.00
_cell.angle_gamma   90.00
#
_symmetry.space_group_name_H-M   'P 1'
#
loop_
_entity.id
_entity.type
_entity.pdbx_description
1 polymer ?
#
loop_
_entity_poly.entity_id
_entity_poly.type
_entity_poly.pdbx_seq_one_letter_code
_entity_poly.pdbx_strand_id
1 'polypeptide(L)'
;MTRQLFVLVLMAKLVFADVFLQPVLTGESGEQYIEFEDKKYPLQDGSNSTVTFQSGDCIVTLDLSLKTDSEYKDHRQGSRICKHTMNEITDKASQCYVKKQLEKKRKTDRVV
;
A
#
# COMPACT_ATOMS: atom_id res chain seq x y z
N MET A 1 -24.92 -26.48 -18.72
CA MET A 1 -23.96 -26.35 -17.59
C MET A 1 -22.69 -25.59 -18.02
N THR A 2 -22.80 -24.37 -18.57
CA THR A 2 -21.66 -23.61 -19.12
C THR A 2 -21.53 -22.19 -18.56
N ARG A 3 -22.46 -21.80 -17.68
CA ARG A 3 -22.61 -20.40 -17.22
C ARG A 3 -21.87 -20.09 -15.90
N GLN A 4 -21.46 -21.11 -15.15
CA GLN A 4 -20.71 -20.95 -13.89
C GLN A 4 -19.20 -20.78 -14.09
N LEU A 5 -18.64 -21.20 -15.23
CA LEU A 5 -17.20 -21.07 -15.51
C LEU A 5 -16.75 -19.63 -15.82
N PHE A 6 -17.63 -18.80 -16.37
CA PHE A 6 -17.29 -17.41 -16.71
C PHE A 6 -17.12 -16.49 -15.48
N VAL A 7 -17.77 -16.81 -14.36
CA VAL A 7 -17.70 -15.97 -13.15
C VAL A 7 -16.39 -16.20 -12.37
N LEU A 8 -15.84 -17.42 -12.41
CA LEU A 8 -14.58 -17.76 -11.75
C LEU A 8 -13.35 -17.12 -12.42
N VAL A 9 -13.36 -16.97 -13.75
CA VAL A 9 -12.26 -16.34 -14.51
C VAL A 9 -12.19 -14.82 -14.27
N LEU A 10 -13.32 -14.18 -13.98
CA LEU A 10 -13.36 -12.73 -13.68
C LEU A 10 -12.80 -12.38 -12.30
N MET A 11 -12.88 -13.30 -11.32
CA MET A 11 -12.35 -13.09 -9.97
C MET A 11 -10.83 -13.25 -9.88
N ALA A 12 -10.21 -14.00 -10.81
CA ALA A 12 -8.75 -14.22 -10.82
C ALA A 12 -7.94 -12.98 -11.26
N LYS A 13 -8.58 -12.02 -11.93
CA LYS A 13 -7.92 -10.78 -12.41
C LYS A 13 -7.98 -9.62 -11.39
N LEU A 14 -8.30 -9.86 -10.12
CA LEU A 14 -8.36 -8.80 -9.10
C LEU A 14 -7.26 -8.89 -8.02
N VAL A 15 -6.35 -9.85 -8.12
CA VAL A 15 -5.25 -10.05 -7.16
C VAL A 15 -3.96 -9.38 -7.65
N PHE A 16 -4.04 -8.12 -8.08
CA PHE A 16 -2.85 -7.35 -8.51
C PHE A 16 -2.17 -6.60 -7.36
N ALA A 17 -2.81 -6.54 -6.20
CA ALA A 17 -2.23 -5.96 -4.99
C ALA A 17 -1.60 -7.07 -4.14
N ASP A 18 -0.27 -7.01 -4.04
CA ASP A 18 0.49 -7.75 -3.05
C ASP A 18 0.29 -7.04 -1.70
N VAL A 19 -0.40 -7.71 -0.77
CA VAL A 19 -0.67 -7.19 0.58
C VAL A 19 0.27 -7.89 1.55
N PHE A 20 0.99 -7.11 2.34
CA PHE A 20 1.99 -7.61 3.26
C PHE A 20 1.84 -6.99 4.64
N LEU A 21 2.35 -7.69 5.65
CA LEU A 21 2.43 -7.20 7.02
C LEU A 21 3.90 -6.93 7.35
N GLN A 22 4.18 -5.77 7.92
CA GLN A 22 5.48 -5.40 8.47
C GLN A 22 5.41 -5.39 9.99
N PRO A 23 6.39 -5.99 10.69
CA PRO A 23 6.47 -5.88 12.14
C PRO A 23 6.78 -4.43 12.54
N VAL A 24 6.20 -4.01 13.65
CA VAL A 24 6.56 -2.75 14.30
C VAL A 24 7.82 -2.98 15.13
N LEU A 25 8.81 -2.14 14.89
CA LEU A 25 10.07 -2.11 15.61
C LEU A 25 10.10 -0.90 16.54
N THR A 26 10.79 -1.03 17.65
CA THR A 26 11.00 0.06 18.61
C THR A 26 12.48 0.42 18.61
N GLY A 27 12.78 1.70 18.39
CA GLY A 27 14.14 2.21 18.42
C GLY A 27 14.64 2.45 19.84
N GLU A 28 15.91 2.83 19.97
CA GLU A 28 16.54 3.05 21.26
C GLU A 28 15.89 4.20 22.06
N SER A 29 15.29 5.18 21.37
CA SER A 29 14.58 6.29 22.02
C SER A 29 13.10 5.99 22.29
N GLY A 30 12.65 4.76 22.04
CA GLY A 30 11.26 4.34 22.21
C GLY A 30 10.34 4.66 21.03
N GLU A 31 10.88 5.21 19.95
CA GLU A 31 10.14 5.52 18.73
C GLU A 31 9.73 4.24 18.00
N GLN A 32 8.45 4.15 17.61
CA GLN A 32 7.96 3.01 16.84
C GLN A 32 8.06 3.27 15.34
N TYR A 33 8.47 2.28 14.58
CA TYR A 33 8.62 2.37 13.12
C TYR A 33 8.39 1.01 12.45
N ILE A 34 8.24 1.01 11.12
CA ILE A 34 8.40 -0.19 10.30
C ILE A 34 9.60 -0.03 9.37
N GLU A 35 10.18 -1.15 8.95
CA GLU A 35 11.18 -1.17 7.88
C GLU A 35 10.57 -1.69 6.59
N PHE A 36 10.86 -1.00 5.49
CA PHE A 36 10.48 -1.42 4.15
C PHE A 36 11.59 -1.06 3.17
N GLU A 37 12.11 -2.04 2.44
CA GLU A 37 13.24 -1.87 1.48
C GLU A 37 14.41 -1.09 2.11
N ASP A 38 14.87 -1.55 3.27
CA ASP A 38 16.00 -1.01 4.05
C ASP A 38 15.83 0.45 4.50
N LYS A 39 14.59 0.98 4.47
CA LYS A 39 14.25 2.30 4.97
C LYS A 39 13.34 2.22 6.18
N LYS A 40 13.60 3.08 7.17
CA LYS A 40 12.77 3.24 8.36
C LYS A 40 11.63 4.23 8.09
N TYR A 41 10.42 3.83 8.43
CA TYR A 41 9.22 4.65 8.36
C TYR A 41 8.63 4.81 9.77
N PRO A 42 8.83 5.96 10.43
CA PRO A 42 8.28 6.22 11.75
C PRO A 42 6.76 6.15 11.74
N LEU A 43 6.19 5.54 12.78
CA LEU A 43 4.75 5.57 13.01
C LEU A 43 4.33 6.96 13.49
N GLN A 44 3.13 7.37 13.09
CA GLN A 44 2.60 8.70 13.34
C GLN A 44 1.21 8.59 13.96
N ASP A 45 0.94 9.45 14.93
CA ASP A 45 -0.41 9.64 15.46
C ASP A 45 -1.25 10.48 14.47
N GLY A 46 -2.54 10.19 14.38
CA GLY A 46 -3.50 10.94 13.56
C GLY A 46 -3.94 10.29 12.24
N SER A 47 -4.84 11.00 11.55
CA SER A 47 -5.65 10.50 10.42
C SER A 47 -4.89 10.35 9.08
N ASN A 48 -3.71 10.97 8.94
CA ASN A 48 -2.92 10.98 7.70
C ASN A 48 -1.68 10.07 7.76
N SER A 49 -1.78 8.99 8.51
CA SER A 49 -0.68 8.06 8.72
C SER A 49 -0.46 7.08 7.57
N THR A 50 -1.17 7.21 6.44
CA THR A 50 -0.90 6.38 5.24
C THR A 50 0.10 7.08 4.31
N VAL A 51 1.14 6.36 3.90
CA VAL A 51 2.14 6.83 2.92
C VAL A 51 2.04 6.05 1.62
N THR A 52 1.91 6.76 0.50
CA THR A 52 1.92 6.18 -0.85
C THR A 52 3.06 6.76 -1.66
N PHE A 53 3.88 5.91 -2.27
CA PHE A 53 5.02 6.30 -3.09
C PHE A 53 5.27 5.27 -4.20
N GLN A 54 6.11 5.64 -5.16
CA GLN A 54 6.59 4.74 -6.19
C GLN A 54 7.93 4.12 -5.75
N SER A 55 8.03 2.79 -5.83
CA SER A 55 9.30 2.06 -5.71
C SER A 55 9.45 1.15 -6.92
N GLY A 56 10.50 1.37 -7.72
CA GLY A 56 10.69 0.69 -9.00
C GLY A 56 9.49 0.88 -9.94
N ASP A 57 8.94 -0.24 -10.43
CA ASP A 57 7.75 -0.29 -11.27
C ASP A 57 6.45 -0.43 -10.45
N CYS A 58 6.51 -0.27 -9.12
CA CYS A 58 5.39 -0.48 -8.22
C CYS A 58 4.94 0.79 -7.50
N ILE A 59 3.64 0.82 -7.18
CA ILE A 59 3.07 1.77 -6.23
C ILE A 59 2.89 1.06 -4.91
N VAL A 60 3.55 1.59 -3.88
CA VAL A 60 3.53 1.07 -2.52
C VAL A 60 2.69 2.00 -1.66
N THR A 61 1.85 1.42 -0.82
CA THR A 61 1.09 2.13 0.22
C THR A 61 1.34 1.45 1.57
N LEU A 62 1.76 2.22 2.57
CA LEU A 62 2.07 1.79 3.93
C LEU A 62 1.11 2.45 4.92
N ASP A 63 0.52 1.66 5.83
CA ASP A 63 -0.15 2.16 7.03
C ASP A 63 0.91 2.45 8.11
N LEU A 64 1.13 3.71 8.44
CA LEU A 64 2.06 4.16 9.49
C LEU A 64 1.31 4.63 10.75
N SER A 65 0.06 4.24 10.95
CA SER A 65 -0.71 4.70 12.11
C SER A 65 -0.10 4.21 13.42
N LEU A 66 -0.05 5.04 14.44
CA LEU A 66 0.28 4.58 15.79
C LEU A 66 -0.98 3.94 16.41
N LYS A 67 -0.95 2.62 16.65
CA LYS A 67 -2.05 1.87 17.27
C LYS A 67 -1.55 1.29 18.59
N THR A 68 -1.93 1.89 19.70
CA THR A 68 -1.51 1.46 21.04
C THR A 68 -2.42 0.36 21.63
N ASP A 69 -3.72 0.41 21.32
CA ASP A 69 -4.75 -0.51 21.86
C ASP A 69 -5.45 -1.32 20.77
N SER A 70 -4.68 -1.93 19.87
CA SER A 70 -5.21 -2.81 18.81
C SER A 70 -4.63 -4.22 18.93
N GLU A 71 -5.42 -5.24 18.58
CA GLU A 71 -4.93 -6.61 18.36
C GLU A 71 -3.81 -6.66 17.30
N TYR A 72 -3.70 -5.62 16.46
CA TYR A 72 -2.69 -5.47 15.43
C TYR A 72 -1.65 -4.39 15.78
N LYS A 73 -1.46 -4.06 17.07
CA LYS A 73 -0.50 -3.03 17.51
C LYS A 73 0.93 -3.30 17.05
N ASP A 74 1.31 -4.57 16.94
CA ASP A 74 2.67 -5.01 16.62
C ASP A 74 2.95 -5.15 15.12
N HIS A 75 1.96 -4.89 14.24
CA HIS A 75 2.13 -5.01 12.80
C HIS A 75 1.46 -3.87 12.03
N ARG A 76 1.99 -3.54 10.86
CA ARG A 76 1.36 -2.62 9.91
C ARG A 76 1.18 -3.25 8.55
N GLN A 77 0.05 -2.92 7.94
CA GLN A 77 -0.26 -3.39 6.62
C GLN A 77 0.39 -2.48 5.57
N GLY A 78 1.01 -3.10 4.59
CA GLY A 78 1.37 -2.46 3.34
C GLY A 78 0.65 -3.13 2.18
N SER A 79 0.57 -2.41 1.07
CA SER A 79 0.17 -2.95 -0.21
C SER A 79 1.10 -2.45 -1.30
N ARG A 80 1.37 -3.30 -2.29
CA ARG A 80 2.19 -2.98 -3.45
C ARG A 80 1.48 -3.45 -4.71
N ILE A 81 1.41 -2.58 -5.70
CA ILE A 81 0.84 -2.91 -7.01
C ILE A 81 1.88 -2.56 -8.06
N CYS A 82 2.38 -3.57 -8.76
CA CYS A 82 3.46 -3.43 -9.73
C CYS A 82 2.95 -3.41 -11.16
N LYS A 83 3.57 -2.61 -12.03
CA LYS A 83 3.21 -2.51 -13.45
C LYS A 83 3.20 -3.89 -14.10
N HIS A 84 4.20 -4.73 -13.84
CA HIS A 84 4.27 -6.06 -14.43
C HIS A 84 3.13 -7.00 -13.97
N THR A 85 2.51 -6.74 -12.82
CA THR A 85 1.32 -7.52 -12.39
C THR A 85 0.08 -7.11 -13.17
N MET A 86 0.01 -5.87 -13.65
CA MET A 86 -1.07 -5.37 -14.49
C MET A 86 -0.89 -5.84 -15.94
N ASN A 87 -1.11 -7.13 -16.20
CA ASN A 87 -1.04 -7.66 -17.57
C ASN A 87 -2.00 -6.89 -18.50
N GLU A 88 -1.54 -6.60 -19.72
CA GLU A 88 -2.30 -5.95 -20.81
C GLU A 88 -2.60 -4.45 -20.65
N ILE A 89 -2.03 -3.76 -19.66
CA ILE A 89 -2.15 -2.28 -19.60
C ILE A 89 -1.07 -1.58 -20.43
N THR A 90 -1.45 -0.50 -21.10
CA THR A 90 -0.49 0.35 -21.81
C THR A 90 0.36 1.16 -20.83
N ASP A 91 1.56 1.56 -21.26
CA ASP A 91 2.44 2.45 -20.50
C ASP A 91 1.75 3.74 -20.09
N LYS A 92 0.93 4.30 -20.98
CA LYS A 92 0.13 5.50 -20.72
C LYS A 92 -0.90 5.25 -19.61
N ALA A 93 -1.60 4.12 -19.63
CA ALA A 93 -2.56 3.75 -18.59
C ALA A 93 -1.87 3.56 -17.23
N SER A 94 -0.69 2.92 -17.21
CA SER A 94 0.14 2.77 -16.02
C SER A 94 0.56 4.13 -15.45
N GLN A 95 1.10 5.02 -16.29
CA GLN A 95 1.49 6.38 -15.87
C GLN A 95 0.30 7.19 -15.34
N CYS A 96 -0.87 7.09 -15.98
CA CYS A 96 -2.10 7.71 -15.50
C CYS A 96 -2.51 7.16 -14.13
N TYR A 97 -2.40 5.86 -13.91
CA TYR A 97 -2.67 5.22 -12.63
C TYR A 97 -1.73 5.74 -11.53
N VAL A 98 -0.41 5.70 -11.78
CA VAL A 98 0.62 6.21 -10.86
C VAL A 98 0.33 7.66 -10.47
N LYS A 99 0.15 8.53 -11.48
CA LYS A 99 -0.15 9.94 -11.27
C LYS A 99 -1.39 10.13 -10.40
N LYS A 100 -2.47 9.39 -10.67
CA LYS A 100 -3.72 9.48 -9.90
C LYS A 100 -3.54 9.07 -8.44
N GLN A 101 -2.76 8.04 -8.15
CA GLN A 101 -2.53 7.61 -6.75
C GLN A 101 -1.68 8.62 -5.98
N LEU A 102 -0.64 9.17 -6.59
CA LEU A 102 0.20 10.19 -5.96
C LEU A 102 -0.57 11.52 -5.77
N GLU A 103 -1.42 11.90 -6.73
CA GLU A 103 -2.25 13.10 -6.62
C GLU A 103 -3.35 12.99 -5.55
N LYS A 104 -3.92 11.79 -5.35
CA LYS A 104 -4.88 11.55 -4.26
C LYS A 104 -4.22 11.85 -2.91
N LYS A 105 -3.00 11.36 -2.68
CA LYS A 105 -2.26 11.66 -1.45
C LYS A 105 -2.03 13.17 -1.29
N ARG A 106 -1.58 13.87 -2.33
CA ARG A 106 -1.35 15.33 -2.27
C ARG A 106 -2.62 16.13 -1.94
N LYS A 107 -3.80 15.65 -2.33
CA LYS A 107 -5.07 16.31 -1.98
C LYS A 107 -5.43 16.07 -0.51
N THR A 108 -5.23 14.86 0.01
CA THR A 108 -5.43 14.54 1.43
C THR A 108 -4.52 15.40 2.32
N ASP A 109 -3.27 15.61 1.93
CA ASP A 109 -2.32 16.45 2.69
C ASP A 109 -2.65 17.96 2.63
N ARG A 110 -3.52 18.43 1.72
CA ARG A 110 -3.91 19.85 1.57
C ARG A 110 -5.21 20.23 2.27
N VAL A 111 -6.00 19.25 2.71
CA VAL A 111 -7.32 19.47 3.32
C VAL A 111 -7.23 19.46 4.86
N VAL A 112 -6.03 19.31 5.40
CA VAL A 112 -5.72 19.38 6.84
C VAL A 112 -5.00 20.67 7.17
#